data_AF-A0A357YG28-F1
#
_entry.id   AF-A0A357YG28-F1
#
_cell.length_a   1.000
_cell.length_b   1.000
_cell.length_c   1.000
_cell.angle_alpha   90.00
_cell.angle_beta   90.00
_cell.angle_gamma   90.00
#
_symmetry.space_group_name_H-M   'P 1'
#
loop_
_entity.id
_entity.type
_entity.pdbx_description
1 polymer ?
#
loop_
_entity_poly.entity_id
_entity_poly.type
_entity_poly.pdbx_seq_one_letter_code
_entity_poly.pdbx_strand_id
1 'polypeptide(L)' 'QDKRFVYYLLASTGICTVPLTSFCTSQNGFRITLLERDELELTRIFQTIAASVTAYLKS' A
#
# COMPACT_ATOMS: atom_id res chain seq x y z
N GLN A 1 -12.25 -1.74 -5.58
CA GLN A 1 -11.07 -2.16 -6.37
C GLN A 1 -9.82 -1.55 -5.77
N ASP A 2 -8.69 -2.20 -5.98
CA ASP A 2 -7.36 -1.81 -5.48
C ASP A 2 -7.01 -0.31 -5.62
N LYS A 3 -7.41 0.36 -6.71
CA LYS A 3 -7.22 1.80 -6.90
C LYS A 3 -7.75 2.63 -5.72
N ARG A 4 -8.93 2.28 -5.20
CA ARG A 4 -9.53 2.97 -4.04
C ARG A 4 -8.67 2.79 -2.79
N PHE A 5 -8.17 1.57 -2.56
CA PHE A 5 -7.28 1.30 -1.43
C PHE A 5 -5.95 2.06 -1.56
N VAL A 6 -5.35 2.10 -2.75
CA VAL A 6 -4.11 2.84 -2.99
C VAL A 6 -4.27 4.34 -2.70
N TYR A 7 -5.35 4.97 -3.17
CA TYR A 7 -5.62 6.39 -2.86
C TYR A 7 -5.92 6.61 -1.38
N TYR A 8 -6.63 5.69 -0.73
CA TYR A 8 -6.85 5.74 0.72
C TYR A 8 -5.53 5.66 1.49
N LEU A 9 -4.64 4.73 1.13
CA LEU A 9 -3.34 4.54 1.77
C LEU A 9 -2.49 5.81 1.62
N LEU A 10 -2.45 6.40 0.42
CA LEU A 10 -1.74 7.65 0.17
C LEU A 10 -2.30 8.80 1.04
N ALA A 11 -3.62 8.98 1.06
CA ALA A 11 -4.25 10.06 1.81
C ALA A 11 -4.12 9.93 3.33
N SER A 12 -4.16 8.71 3.86
CA SER A 12 -4.14 8.44 5.31
C SER A 12 -2.73 8.30 5.90
N THR A 13 -1.74 7.89 5.10
CA THR A 13 -0.40 7.57 5.59
C THR A 13 0.73 8.29 4.86
N GLY A 14 0.47 8.88 3.70
CA GLY A 14 1.49 9.41 2.81
C GLY A 14 2.25 8.35 1.99
N ILE A 15 1.97 7.05 2.17
CA ILE A 15 2.64 5.97 1.44
C ILE A 15 2.08 5.85 0.02
N CYS A 16 2.92 6.12 -0.98
CA CYS A 16 2.56 6.01 -2.39
C CYS A 16 2.84 4.60 -2.92
N THR A 17 1.83 3.94 -3.47
CA THR A 17 1.94 2.64 -4.15
C THR A 17 1.26 2.67 -5.51
N VAL A 18 1.47 1.65 -6.34
CA VAL A 18 0.83 1.56 -7.66
C VAL A 18 -0.21 0.44 -7.65
N PRO A 19 -1.47 0.68 -8.07
CA PRO A 19 -2.50 -0.36 -8.08
C PRO A 19 -2.15 -1.42 -9.11
N LEU A 20 -2.27 -2.69 -8.72
CA LEU A 20 -1.86 -3.84 -9.53
C LEU A 20 -2.71 -3.98 -10.79
N THR A 21 -3.98 -3.57 -10.76
CA THR A 21 -4.86 -3.52 -11.93
C THR A 21 -4.34 -2.62 -13.06
N SER A 22 -3.35 -1.75 -12.80
CA SER A 22 -2.67 -0.97 -13.84
C SER A 22 -1.68 -1.78 -14.69
N PHE A 23 -1.42 -3.04 -14.31
CA PHE A 23 -0.52 -3.97 -15.00
C PHE A 23 -1.30 -5.05 -15.78
N CYS A 24 -2.44 -4.69 -16.37
CA CYS A 24 -3.26 -5.58 -17.23
C CYS A 24 -3.66 -6.92 -16.58
N THR A 25 -3.92 -6.92 -15.27
CA THR A 25 -4.37 -8.11 -14.52
C THR A 25 -5.72 -7.87 -13.84
N SER A 26 -6.49 -8.95 -13.70
CA SER A 26 -7.76 -8.96 -12.95
C SER A 26 -7.57 -9.09 -11.44
N GLN A 27 -6.34 -9.35 -10.98
CA GLN A 27 -6.03 -9.49 -9.56
C GLN A 27 -6.00 -8.12 -8.86
N ASN A 28 -6.62 -8.04 -7.68
CA ASN A 28 -6.49 -6.87 -6.81
C ASN A 28 -5.15 -6.94 -6.08
N GLY A 29 -4.43 -5.83 -6.03
CA GLY A 29 -3.21 -5.70 -5.26
C GLY A 29 -2.56 -4.35 -5.47
N PHE A 30 -1.33 -4.21 -4.99
CA PHE A 30 -0.52 -3.02 -5.24
C PHE A 30 0.96 -3.39 -5.28
N ARG A 31 1.75 -2.62 -6.02
CA ARG A 31 3.20 -2.76 -6.10
C ARG A 31 3.86 -1.75 -5.18
N ILE A 32 4.86 -2.22 -4.43
CA ILE A 32 5.76 -1.41 -3.59
C ILE A 32 7.22 -1.59 -4.06
N THR A 33 8.08 -0.64 -3.74
CA THR A 33 9.52 -0.69 -3.97
C THR A 33 10.27 -1.08 -2.70
N LEU A 34 11.32 -1.90 -2.81
CA LEU A 34 12.21 -2.27 -1.71
C LEU A 34 13.51 -1.43 -1.69
N LEU A 35 13.43 -0.19 -2.16
CA LEU A 35 14.62 0.67 -2.34
C LEU A 35 15.03 1.44 -1.07
N GLU A 36 14.19 1.43 -0.03
CA GLU A 36 14.52 1.99 1.28
C GLU A 36 15.64 1.17 1.92
N ARG A 37 16.72 1.85 2.34
CA ARG A 37 17.93 1.21 2.88
C ARG A 37 17.96 1.23 4.40
N ASP A 38 17.23 2.15 5.02
CA ASP A 38 17.04 2.14 6.46
C ASP A 38 16.04 1.04 6.83
N GLU A 39 16.52 0.00 7.50
CA GLU A 39 15.71 -1.15 7.90
C GLU A 39 14.60 -0.78 8.87
N LEU A 40 14.82 0.22 9.74
CA LEU A 40 13.80 0.69 10.67
C LEU A 40 12.68 1.40 9.92
N GLU A 41 13.01 2.23 8.94
CA GLU A 41 12.02 2.91 8.12
C GLU A 41 11.27 1.94 7.21
N LEU A 42 11.97 1.00 6.57
CA LEU A 42 11.35 -0.08 5.78
C LEU A 42 10.35 -0.86 6.64
N THR A 43 10.75 -1.25 7.85
CA THR A 43 9.90 -1.98 8.80
C THR A 43 8.67 -1.15 9.18
N ARG A 44 8.85 0.15 9.48
CA ARG A 44 7.76 1.07 9.81
C ARG A 44 6.77 1.20 8.65
N ILE A 45 7.26 1.31 7.40
CA ILE A 45 6.43 1.37 6.20
C ILE A 45 5.55 0.11 6.09
N PHE A 46 6.13 -1.08 6.17
CA PHE A 46 5.37 -2.34 6.07
C PHE A 46 4.38 -2.54 7.21
N GLN A 47 4.75 -2.19 8.44
CA GLN A 47 3.83 -2.22 9.59
C GLN A 47 2.64 -1.26 9.39
N THR A 48 2.91 -0.05 8.89
CA THR A 48 1.88 0.95 8.59
C THR A 48 0.93 0.46 7.51
N ILE A 49 1.45 -0.18 6.46
CA ILE A 49 0.62 -0.79 5.40
C ILE A 49 -0.27 -1.89 5.97
N ALA A 50 0.28 -2.82 6.76
CA ALA A 50 -0.48 -3.92 7.36
C ALA A 50 -1.62 -3.41 8.27
N ALA A 51 -1.35 -2.40 9.09
CA ALA A 51 -2.36 -1.74 9.92
C ALA A 51 -3.43 -1.06 9.05
N SER A 52 -3.03 -0.37 7.98
CA SER A 52 -3.94 0.35 7.08
C SER A 52 -4.86 -0.59 6.30
N VAL A 53 -4.36 -1.75 5.86
CA VAL A 53 -5.19 -2.81 5.26
C VAL A 53 -6.27 -3.24 6.24
N THR A 54 -5.90 -3.53 7.49
CA THR A 54 -6.85 -3.96 8.53
C THR A 54 -7.89 -2.88 8.84
N ALA A 55 -7.46 -1.61 8.93
CA ALA A 55 -8.36 -0.49 9.17
C ALA A 55 -9.34 -0.27 8.01
N TYR A 56 -8.86 -0.32 6.77
CA TYR A 56 -9.68 -0.15 5.57
C TYR A 56 -10.72 -1.27 5.39
N LEU A 57 -10.40 -2.51 5.78
CA LEU A 57 -11.37 -3.61 5.74
C LEU A 57 -12.47 -3.50 6.81
N LYS A 58 -12.27 -2.65 7.84
CA LYS A 58 -13.24 -2.40 8.90
C LYS A 58 -14.07 -1.13 8.69
N SER A 59 -13.81 -0.36 7.63
CA SER A 59 -14.54 0.87 7.25
C SER A 59 -15.62 0.58 6.22
#